data_AF-A0A355SC09-F1
#
_entry.id   AF-A0A355SC09-F1
#
_cell.length_a   1.000
_cell.length_b   1.000
_cell.length_c   1.000
_cell.angle_alpha   90.00
_cell.angle_beta   90.00
_cell.angle_gamma   90.00
#
_symmetry.space_group_name_H-M   'P 1'
#
loop_
_entity.id
_entity.type
_entity.pdbx_description
1 polymer ?
#
loop_
_entity_poly.entity_id
_entity_poly.type
_entity_poly.pdbx_seq_one_letter_code
_entity_poly.pdbx_strand_id
1 'polypeptide(L)'
;MKPSEILSITSDEYQNVLGKNLCGIYIHGSLAFGCFNWNKSDIDFLVVVYENLTQAQKEALIRTLLRLNQAAPPKGFEMSVVLYGDCKDFNHPTPFQLHFSNAHIKEIVGNLSKYCRTMNGTDCDLAAHFTVVKKVGIVQYGKPIGREIYAY
;
A
#
# COMPACT_ATOMS: atom_id res chain seq x y z
N MET A 1 11.28 14.81 6.81
CA MET A 1 10.62 14.83 5.48
C MET A 1 9.13 14.96 5.73
N LYS A 2 8.38 15.72 4.92
CA LYS A 2 6.91 15.79 5.05
C LYS A 2 6.27 14.52 4.51
N PRO A 3 5.09 14.10 5.00
CA PRO A 3 4.40 12.91 4.47
C PRO A 3 4.20 12.95 2.95
N SER A 4 3.90 14.12 2.39
CA SER A 4 3.73 14.30 0.93
C SER A 4 5.01 14.03 0.13
N GLU A 5 6.17 14.39 0.66
CA GLU A 5 7.47 14.14 0.01
C GLU A 5 7.79 12.64 0.04
N ILE A 6 7.53 11.97 1.18
CA ILE A 6 7.70 10.53 1.32
C ILE A 6 6.82 9.79 0.30
N LEU A 7 5.53 10.17 0.23
CA LEU A 7 4.57 9.56 -0.69
C LEU A 7 4.92 9.79 -2.16
N SER A 8 5.46 10.97 -2.50
CA SER A 8 5.96 11.24 -3.86
C SER A 8 7.12 10.30 -4.21
N ILE A 9 8.12 10.17 -3.34
CA ILE A 9 9.27 9.28 -3.59
C ILE A 9 8.82 7.82 -3.68
N THR A 10 7.96 7.37 -2.76
CA THR A 10 7.37 6.02 -2.81
C THR A 10 6.66 5.80 -4.15
N SER A 11 5.86 6.77 -4.59
CA SER A 11 5.11 6.69 -5.83
C SER A 11 6.01 6.59 -7.06
N ASP A 12 7.06 7.41 -7.14
CA ASP A 12 8.01 7.40 -8.27
C ASP A 12 8.78 6.08 -8.34
N GLU A 13 9.22 5.54 -7.20
CA GLU A 13 9.92 4.25 -7.16
C GLU A 13 8.98 3.09 -7.51
N TYR A 14 7.74 3.13 -7.04
CA TYR A 14 6.76 2.07 -7.33
C TYR A 14 6.38 2.08 -8.81
N GLN A 15 6.27 3.26 -9.43
CA GLN A 15 6.09 3.38 -10.87
C GLN A 15 7.26 2.75 -11.64
N ASN A 16 8.50 2.97 -11.22
CA ASN A 16 9.68 2.38 -11.85
C ASN A 16 9.72 0.84 -11.71
N VAL A 17 9.32 0.31 -10.55
CA VAL A 17 9.32 -1.14 -10.27
C VAL A 17 8.17 -1.88 -10.97
N LEU A 18 6.99 -1.27 -11.01
CA LEU A 18 5.77 -1.93 -11.46
C LEU A 18 5.41 -1.59 -12.91
N GLY A 19 5.87 -0.45 -13.41
CA GLY A 19 5.60 0.03 -14.76
C GLY A 19 4.11 -0.01 -15.09
N LYS A 20 3.77 -0.63 -16.22
CA LYS A 20 2.38 -0.78 -16.68
C LYS A 20 1.49 -1.63 -15.75
N ASN A 21 2.08 -2.38 -14.82
CA ASN A 21 1.30 -3.17 -13.86
C ASN A 21 0.68 -2.30 -12.75
N LEU A 22 1.19 -1.09 -12.50
CA LEU A 22 0.64 -0.20 -11.48
C LEU A 22 -0.65 0.46 -11.99
N CYS A 23 -1.77 0.16 -11.33
CA CYS A 23 -3.05 0.80 -11.60
C CYS A 23 -3.19 2.12 -10.84
N GLY A 24 -2.80 2.14 -9.57
CA GLY A 24 -2.76 3.36 -8.77
C GLY A 24 -2.30 3.15 -7.34
N ILE A 25 -2.05 4.28 -6.68
CA ILE A 25 -1.64 4.38 -5.27
C ILE A 25 -2.63 5.32 -4.58
N TYR A 26 -3.28 4.84 -3.53
CA TYR A 26 -4.39 5.52 -2.87
C TYR A 26 -4.13 5.64 -1.38
N ILE A 27 -4.13 6.86 -0.87
CA ILE A 27 -3.93 7.14 0.55
C ILE A 27 -5.26 7.02 1.27
N HIS A 28 -5.26 6.37 2.42
CA HIS A 28 -6.40 6.31 3.33
C HIS A 28 -5.98 6.73 4.74
N GLY A 29 -6.78 6.36 5.74
CA GLY A 29 -6.47 6.58 7.14
C GLY A 29 -6.36 8.06 7.50
N SER A 30 -5.49 8.37 8.46
CA SER A 30 -5.49 9.70 9.10
C SER A 30 -5.09 10.85 8.17
N LEU A 31 -4.30 10.57 7.12
CA LEU A 31 -3.99 11.55 6.07
C LEU A 31 -5.23 11.88 5.24
N ALA A 32 -5.98 10.87 4.81
CA ALA A 32 -7.21 11.06 4.04
C ALA A 32 -8.32 11.77 4.86
N PHE A 33 -8.39 11.49 6.16
CA PHE A 33 -9.33 12.17 7.06
C PHE A 33 -8.90 13.59 7.48
N GLY A 34 -7.69 14.03 7.13
CA GLY A 34 -7.19 15.36 7.52
C GLY A 34 -6.86 15.49 9.01
N CYS A 35 -6.70 14.37 9.73
CA CYS A 35 -6.41 14.32 11.17
C CYS A 35 -5.04 13.71 11.50
N PHE A 36 -4.14 13.64 10.52
CA PHE A 36 -2.80 13.08 10.66
C PHE A 36 -1.98 13.78 11.77
N ASN A 37 -1.31 12.98 12.58
CA ASN A 37 -0.39 13.44 13.61
C ASN A 37 0.94 12.70 13.51
N TRP A 38 2.03 13.42 13.24
CA TRP A 38 3.35 12.81 13.04
C TRP A 38 3.80 11.85 14.16
N ASN A 39 3.43 12.12 15.42
CA ASN A 39 3.89 11.31 16.55
C ASN A 39 2.96 10.11 16.83
N LYS A 40 1.77 10.05 16.22
CA LYS A 40 0.71 9.09 16.56
C LYS A 40 0.12 8.34 15.35
N SER A 41 0.41 8.80 14.14
CA SER A 41 -0.07 8.25 12.89
C SER A 41 1.06 7.57 12.12
N ASP A 42 0.69 6.51 11.43
CA ASP A 42 1.35 5.90 10.28
C ASP A 42 0.92 6.61 9.00
N ILE A 43 1.57 6.23 7.89
CA ILE A 43 1.16 6.59 6.53
C ILE A 43 0.48 5.36 5.92
N ASP A 44 -0.84 5.43 5.77
CA ASP A 44 -1.69 4.35 5.27
C ASP A 44 -1.95 4.48 3.77
N PHE A 45 -1.64 3.46 2.98
CA PHE A 45 -1.94 3.48 1.55
C PHE A 45 -2.13 2.10 0.93
N LEU A 46 -2.95 2.06 -0.12
CA LEU A 46 -3.19 0.90 -0.95
C LEU A 46 -2.48 1.05 -2.29
N VAL A 47 -1.90 -0.04 -2.77
CA VAL A 47 -1.35 -0.14 -4.12
C VAL A 47 -2.22 -1.13 -4.90
N VAL A 48 -2.80 -0.67 -6.00
CA VAL A 48 -3.60 -1.52 -6.87
C VAL A 48 -2.76 -1.87 -8.10
N VAL A 49 -2.67 -3.16 -8.41
CA VAL A 49 -1.94 -3.68 -9.58
C VAL A 49 -2.85 -4.53 -10.47
N TYR A 50 -2.55 -4.61 -11.76
CA TYR A 50 -3.40 -5.38 -12.69
C TYR A 50 -3.14 -6.90 -12.58
N GLU A 51 -1.89 -7.29 -12.40
CA GLU A 51 -1.38 -8.66 -12.41
C GLU A 51 -0.57 -8.96 -11.15
N ASN A 52 -0.43 -10.25 -10.84
CA ASN A 52 0.34 -10.73 -9.68
C ASN A 52 1.76 -10.17 -9.66
N LEU A 53 2.24 -9.79 -8.48
CA LEU A 53 3.61 -9.31 -8.32
C LEU A 53 4.62 -10.45 -8.44
N THR A 54 5.70 -10.20 -9.18
CA THR A 54 6.88 -11.07 -9.14
C THR A 54 7.60 -10.95 -7.80
N GLN A 55 8.37 -11.98 -7.43
CA GLN A 55 9.20 -11.96 -6.22
C GLN A 55 10.13 -10.73 -6.18
N ALA A 56 10.78 -10.41 -7.30
CA ALA A 56 11.70 -9.26 -7.40
C ALA A 56 10.97 -7.93 -7.17
N GLN A 57 9.76 -7.78 -7.70
CA GLN A 57 8.94 -6.59 -7.45
C GLN A 57 8.57 -6.48 -5.99
N LYS A 58 8.09 -7.56 -5.34
CA LYS A 58 7.76 -7.56 -3.91
C LYS A 58 8.95 -7.10 -3.07
N GLU A 59 10.13 -7.67 -3.32
CA GLU A 59 11.35 -7.29 -2.59
C GLU A 59 11.74 -5.82 -2.83
N ALA A 60 11.62 -5.32 -4.06
CA ALA A 60 11.90 -3.92 -4.38
C ALA A 60 10.95 -2.96 -3.65
N LEU A 61 9.64 -3.24 -3.65
CA LEU A 61 8.65 -2.43 -2.93
C LEU A 61 8.94 -2.34 -1.44
N ILE A 62 9.29 -3.47 -0.80
CA ILE A 62 9.63 -3.51 0.63
C ILE A 62 10.94 -2.76 0.90
N ARG A 63 11.96 -2.89 0.04
CA ARG A 63 13.23 -2.16 0.19
C ARG A 63 13.03 -0.65 0.16
N THR A 64 12.15 -0.15 -0.71
CA THR A 64 11.77 1.27 -0.73
C THR A 64 11.18 1.70 0.62
N LEU A 65 10.23 0.94 1.18
CA LEU A 65 9.63 1.29 2.46
C LEU A 65 10.61 1.21 3.62
N LEU A 66 11.45 0.18 3.69
CA LEU A 66 12.48 0.08 4.74
C LEU A 66 13.44 1.29 4.72
N ARG A 67 13.85 1.72 3.53
CA ARG A 67 14.73 2.87 3.38
C ARG A 67 14.03 4.16 3.80
N LEU A 68 12.79 4.37 3.35
CA LEU A 68 12.02 5.57 3.67
C LEU A 68 11.52 5.61 5.11
N ASN A 69 11.41 4.45 5.78
CA ASN A 69 10.92 4.37 7.16
C ASN A 69 11.79 5.14 8.16
N GLN A 70 13.07 5.34 7.84
CA GLN A 70 13.97 6.17 8.65
C GLN A 70 13.57 7.65 8.68
N ALA A 71 12.84 8.11 7.66
CA ALA A 71 12.35 9.49 7.55
C ALA A 71 10.84 9.60 7.77
N ALA A 72 10.16 8.48 8.04
CA ALA A 72 8.71 8.38 8.25
C ALA A 72 8.32 8.72 9.71
N PRO A 73 7.02 8.83 10.01
CA PRO A 73 6.54 8.88 11.39
C PRO A 73 7.05 7.69 12.21
N PRO A 74 7.12 7.78 13.55
CA PRO A 74 7.55 6.66 14.39
C PRO A 74 6.70 5.38 14.20
N LYS A 75 5.41 5.53 13.85
CA LYS A 75 4.55 4.39 13.48
C LYS A 75 4.84 3.82 12.08
N GLY A 76 5.51 4.58 11.22
CA GLY A 76 5.96 4.17 9.90
C GLY A 76 4.86 4.16 8.85
N PHE A 77 4.75 3.02 8.16
CA PHE A 77 3.80 2.80 7.07
C PHE A 77 2.88 1.64 7.39
N GLU A 78 1.68 1.72 6.82
CA GLU A 78 0.80 0.58 6.60
C GLU A 78 0.46 0.51 5.11
N MET A 79 0.77 -0.62 4.48
CA MET A 79 0.60 -0.79 3.04
C MET A 79 0.09 -2.18 2.69
N SER A 80 -0.90 -2.23 1.82
CA SER A 80 -1.34 -3.47 1.16
C SER A 80 -1.34 -3.31 -0.35
N VAL A 81 -0.80 -4.31 -1.06
CA VAL A 81 -0.92 -4.45 -2.52
C VAL A 81 -2.05 -5.41 -2.84
N VAL A 82 -3.00 -4.98 -3.67
CA VAL A 82 -4.18 -5.77 -4.06
C VAL A 82 -4.31 -5.81 -5.58
N LEU A 83 -4.97 -6.85 -6.11
CA LEU A 83 -5.26 -6.92 -7.53
C LEU A 83 -6.45 -6.01 -7.87
N TYR A 84 -6.39 -5.39 -9.04
CA TYR A 84 -7.48 -4.61 -9.60
C TYR A 84 -8.77 -5.44 -9.71
N GLY A 85 -8.65 -6.72 -10.08
CA GLY A 85 -9.77 -7.66 -10.12
C GLY A 85 -10.48 -7.77 -8.77
N ASP A 86 -9.73 -7.89 -7.67
CA ASP A 86 -10.29 -7.99 -6.30
C ASP A 86 -10.91 -6.66 -5.81
N CYS A 87 -10.53 -5.53 -6.42
CA CYS A 87 -11.13 -4.22 -6.15
C CYS A 87 -12.40 -3.98 -6.98
N LYS A 88 -12.55 -4.67 -8.12
CA LYS A 88 -13.73 -4.61 -8.99
C LYS A 88 -14.78 -5.68 -8.68
N ASP A 89 -14.39 -6.90 -8.35
CA ASP A 89 -15.27 -8.03 -8.03
C ASP A 89 -15.01 -8.50 -6.58
N PHE A 90 -15.78 -7.97 -5.61
CA PHE A 90 -15.37 -7.99 -4.20
C PHE A 90 -15.46 -9.39 -3.66
N ASN A 91 -14.40 -9.80 -2.99
CA ASN A 91 -14.44 -10.97 -2.15
C ASN A 91 -14.05 -10.58 -0.73
N HIS A 92 -14.79 -11.08 0.25
CA HIS A 92 -14.50 -10.90 1.67
C HIS A 92 -14.27 -12.27 2.33
N PRO A 93 -13.14 -12.48 3.04
CA PRO A 93 -12.02 -11.54 3.21
C PRO A 93 -11.26 -11.29 1.90
N THR A 94 -10.69 -10.10 1.74
CA THR A 94 -10.13 -9.65 0.46
C THR A 94 -8.70 -10.15 0.28
N PRO A 95 -8.33 -10.73 -0.88
CA PRO A 95 -6.96 -11.13 -1.14
C PRO A 95 -5.97 -9.95 -1.21
N PHE A 96 -4.74 -10.17 -0.76
CA PHE A 96 -3.62 -9.26 -0.96
C PHE A 96 -2.37 -10.00 -1.46
N GLN A 97 -1.59 -9.30 -2.28
CA GLN A 97 -0.35 -9.78 -2.89
C GLN A 97 0.87 -9.59 -2.00
N LEU A 98 0.84 -8.54 -1.20
CA LEU A 98 1.90 -8.12 -0.29
C LEU A 98 1.31 -7.17 0.76
N HIS A 99 1.80 -7.27 1.99
CA HIS A 99 1.47 -6.34 3.06
C HIS A 99 2.75 -5.88 3.76
N PHE A 100 2.76 -4.66 4.28
CA PHE A 100 3.84 -4.10 5.10
C PHE A 100 3.25 -3.30 6.25
N SER A 101 3.79 -3.55 7.44
CA SER A 101 3.67 -2.67 8.59
C SER A 101 4.98 -2.64 9.36
N ASN A 102 5.20 -1.63 10.20
CA ASN A 102 6.41 -1.58 11.04
C ASN A 102 6.54 -2.78 11.98
N ALA A 103 5.44 -3.46 12.32
CA ALA A 103 5.47 -4.69 13.11
C ALA A 103 6.29 -5.80 12.44
N HIS A 104 6.39 -5.79 11.11
CA HIS A 104 7.04 -6.83 10.32
C HIS A 104 8.55 -6.59 10.09
N ILE A 105 9.09 -5.44 10.50
CA ILE A 105 10.50 -5.07 10.22
C ILE A 105 11.48 -6.13 10.70
N LYS A 106 11.27 -6.73 11.87
CA LYS A 106 12.16 -7.78 12.40
C LYS A 106 12.21 -9.00 11.48
N GLU A 107 11.07 -9.44 10.96
CA GLU A 107 11.00 -10.57 10.02
C GLU A 107 11.66 -10.22 8.69
N ILE A 108 11.39 -9.03 8.18
CA ILE A 108 11.93 -8.52 6.92
C ILE A 108 13.47 -8.44 6.97
N VAL A 109 14.04 -7.90 8.05
CA VAL A 109 15.49 -7.80 8.23
C VAL A 109 16.13 -9.18 8.38
N GLY A 110 15.43 -10.12 9.04
CA GLY A 110 15.91 -11.50 9.18
C GLY A 110 15.99 -12.24 7.84
N ASN A 111 14.96 -12.12 6.99
CA ASN A 111 14.97 -12.70 5.66
C ASN A 111 13.92 -12.06 4.73
N LEU A 112 14.31 -11.01 4.02
CA LEU A 112 13.44 -10.29 3.08
C LEU A 112 12.83 -11.23 2.02
N SER A 113 13.62 -12.13 1.44
CA SER A 113 13.14 -12.97 0.35
C SER A 113 12.08 -13.95 0.83
N LYS A 114 12.28 -14.54 2.01
CA LYS A 114 11.27 -15.38 2.68
C LYS A 114 10.01 -14.57 2.97
N TYR A 115 10.14 -13.41 3.60
CA TYR A 115 9.02 -12.52 3.89
C TYR A 115 8.19 -12.22 2.64
N CYS A 116 8.81 -11.73 1.57
CA CYS A 116 8.11 -11.41 0.33
C CYS A 116 7.46 -12.62 -0.35
N ARG A 117 8.03 -13.82 -0.16
CA ARG A 117 7.48 -15.06 -0.72
C ARG A 117 6.23 -15.50 0.05
N THR A 118 6.21 -15.34 1.36
CA THR A 118 5.14 -15.83 2.24
C THR A 118 4.10 -14.78 2.61
N MET A 119 4.40 -13.48 2.44
CA MET A 119 3.50 -12.39 2.77
C MET A 119 2.46 -12.16 1.67
N ASN A 120 1.46 -13.03 1.64
CA ASN A 120 0.26 -12.96 0.83
C ASN A 120 -0.86 -13.70 1.59
N GLY A 121 -2.12 -13.42 1.25
CA GLY A 121 -3.24 -14.04 1.94
C GLY A 121 -4.51 -13.24 1.73
N THR A 122 -5.37 -13.26 2.73
CA THR A 122 -6.63 -12.51 2.76
C THR A 122 -6.72 -11.67 4.04
N ASP A 123 -7.36 -10.51 3.95
CA ASP A 123 -7.53 -9.58 5.07
C ASP A 123 -8.97 -9.04 5.11
N CYS A 124 -9.58 -9.08 6.30
CA CYS A 124 -10.93 -8.57 6.53
C CYS A 124 -10.97 -7.03 6.52
N ASP A 125 -9.89 -6.37 6.94
CA ASP A 125 -9.83 -4.92 7.15
C ASP A 125 -9.71 -4.15 5.82
N LEU A 126 -9.29 -4.83 4.74
CA LEU A 126 -9.30 -4.27 3.39
C LEU A 126 -10.69 -3.79 2.94
N ALA A 127 -11.77 -4.39 3.45
CA ALA A 127 -13.14 -3.89 3.23
C ALA A 127 -13.31 -2.45 3.74
N ALA A 128 -12.78 -2.18 4.93
CA ALA A 128 -12.80 -0.85 5.53
C ALA A 128 -11.86 0.10 4.79
N HIS A 129 -10.65 -0.35 4.44
CA HIS A 129 -9.68 0.46 3.69
C HIS A 129 -10.25 0.90 2.33
N PHE A 130 -10.88 0.00 1.58
CA PHE A 130 -11.56 0.34 0.32
C PHE A 130 -12.71 1.33 0.53
N THR A 131 -13.49 1.16 1.60
CA THR A 131 -14.57 2.09 1.94
C THR A 131 -14.02 3.49 2.21
N VAL A 132 -12.94 3.62 2.99
CA VAL A 132 -12.29 4.90 3.27
C VAL A 132 -11.73 5.51 1.99
N VAL A 133 -11.00 4.74 1.18
CA VAL A 133 -10.49 5.23 -0.11
C VAL A 133 -11.62 5.77 -0.97
N LYS A 134 -12.72 5.02 -1.11
CA LYS A 134 -13.88 5.43 -1.91
C LYS A 134 -14.55 6.71 -1.42
N LYS A 135 -14.54 6.97 -0.11
CA LYS A 135 -15.26 8.11 0.48
C LYS A 135 -14.41 9.37 0.59
N VAL A 136 -13.15 9.23 1.00
CA VAL A 136 -12.27 10.36 1.35
C VAL A 136 -10.82 10.15 0.91
N GLY A 137 -10.52 9.05 0.20
CA GLY A 137 -9.16 8.72 -0.20
C GLY A 137 -8.52 9.77 -1.10
N ILE A 138 -7.20 9.83 -1.06
CA ILE A 138 -6.40 10.72 -1.91
C ILE A 138 -5.72 9.88 -2.98
N VAL A 139 -5.88 10.28 -4.24
CA VAL A 139 -5.14 9.67 -5.36
C VAL A 139 -3.72 10.22 -5.33
N GLN A 140 -2.75 9.39 -4.95
CA GLN A 140 -1.33 9.73 -5.06
C GLN A 140 -0.84 9.52 -6.49
N TYR A 141 -1.31 8.45 -7.15
CA TYR A 141 -0.98 8.14 -8.53
C TYR A 141 -2.05 7.24 -9.16
N GLY A 142 -2.17 7.32 -10.49
CA GLY A 142 -2.93 6.37 -11.29
C GLY A 142 -4.36 6.81 -11.56
N LYS A 143 -5.26 5.83 -11.75
CA LYS A 143 -6.66 6.09 -12.09
C LYS A 143 -7.37 6.86 -10.97
N PRO A 144 -8.38 7.71 -11.30
CA PRO A 144 -9.22 8.34 -10.29
C PRO A 144 -9.97 7.31 -9.43
N ILE A 145 -10.18 7.62 -8.15
CA ILE A 145 -11.07 6.83 -7.29
C ILE A 145 -12.49 6.94 -7.84
N GLY A 146 -13.05 5.82 -8.27
CA GLY A 146 -14.38 5.76 -8.88
C GLY A 146 -14.94 4.34 -8.92
N ARG A 147 -16.17 4.20 -9.45
CA ARG A 147 -16.86 2.90 -9.54
C ARG A 147 -16.07 1.83 -10.29
N GLU A 148 -15.15 2.23 -11.17
CA GLU A 148 -14.32 1.29 -11.92
C GLU A 148 -13.32 0.52 -11.05
N ILE A 149 -12.86 1.14 -9.95
CA ILE A 149 -11.85 0.59 -9.04
C ILE A 149 -12.50 -0.01 -7.79
N TYR A 150 -13.64 0.51 -7.34
CA TYR A 150 -14.34 0.02 -6.13
C TYR A 150 -15.85 -0.12 -6.43
N ALA A 151 -16.22 -1.24 -7.05
CA ALA A 151 -17.54 -1.41 -7.68
C ALA A 151 -18.71 -1.70 -6.71
N TYR A 152 -18.46 -1.71 -5.39
CA TYR A 152 -19.42 -2.09 -4.35
C TYR A 152 -19.92 -0.87 -3.58
#